data_AF-A0A935ZS67-F1
#
_entry.id   AF-A0A935ZS67-F1
#
_cell.length_a   1.000
_cell.length_b   1.000
_cell.length_c   1.000
_cell.angle_alpha   90.00
_cell.angle_beta   90.00
_cell.angle_gamma   90.00
#
_symmetry.space_group_name_H-M   'P 1'
#
loop_
_entity.id
_entity.type
_entity.pdbx_description
1 polymer ?
#
loop_
_entity_poly.entity_id
_entity_poly.type
_entity_poly.pdbx_seq_one_letter_code
_entity_poly.pdbx_strand_id
1 'polypeptide(L)'
;MINLLRTTSSANYSKEFVSNAFKRIGKLGTIVSIYWPQLRNEQFPHLIVRASAYNSNKEVITKIEGLKYPPLEFNKNYQRASTPDDSMFYCTLNKGLDFTNLQPQLETCFRETFSDYIKLIAKNNSICFSLWKIKQPIRLLTVFKVNDFNKDLDAYKEIRDAYQKGNYNTDDTLRSITNEFSDLLADKFSIPVDENTIDYKSSGLINQHMIKTYNYMHEEIDGIVFKSTKSPSSDFNLTILPDSCIQNYNV
;
A
#
# COMPACT_ATOMS: atom_id res chain seq x y z
N MET A 1 -18.50 -12.96 10.86
CA MET A 1 -17.47 -12.10 11.48
C MET A 1 -16.99 -10.97 10.58
N ILE A 2 -16.78 -11.20 9.28
CA ILE A 2 -16.43 -10.14 8.32
C ILE A 2 -17.44 -8.98 8.38
N ASN A 3 -18.74 -9.26 8.49
CA ASN A 3 -19.75 -8.22 8.70
C ASN A 3 -19.52 -7.37 9.97
N LEU A 4 -19.02 -7.95 11.07
CA LEU A 4 -18.70 -7.16 12.27
C LEU A 4 -17.55 -6.19 12.00
N LEU A 5 -16.49 -6.65 11.32
CA LEU A 5 -15.41 -5.76 10.88
C LEU A 5 -15.95 -4.65 9.96
N ARG A 6 -16.89 -4.98 9.07
CA ARG A 6 -17.52 -4.04 8.15
C ARG A 6 -18.25 -2.92 8.88
N THR A 7 -19.12 -3.27 9.82
CA THR A 7 -20.04 -2.34 10.50
C THR A 7 -19.45 -1.64 11.72
N THR A 8 -18.34 -2.14 12.27
CA THR A 8 -17.67 -1.48 13.40
C THR A 8 -17.05 -0.16 12.95
N SER A 9 -17.33 0.91 13.70
CA SER A 9 -16.71 2.23 13.51
C SER A 9 -15.20 2.16 13.70
N SER A 10 -14.42 2.85 12.85
CA SER A 10 -12.95 2.86 12.90
C SER A 10 -12.41 3.29 14.26
N ALA A 11 -13.09 4.20 14.96
CA ALA A 11 -12.70 4.64 16.30
C ALA A 11 -12.65 3.48 17.31
N ASN A 12 -13.56 2.51 17.17
CA ASN A 12 -13.73 1.37 18.08
C ASN A 12 -12.79 0.20 17.79
N TYR A 13 -11.97 0.28 16.74
CA TYR A 13 -10.97 -0.75 16.48
C TYR A 13 -9.87 -0.74 17.55
N SER A 14 -9.38 -1.92 17.91
CA SER A 14 -8.21 -2.12 18.75
C SER A 14 -7.41 -3.33 18.24
N LYS A 15 -6.14 -3.45 18.64
CA LYS A 15 -5.31 -4.62 18.29
C LYS A 15 -5.97 -5.93 18.77
N GLU A 16 -6.56 -5.91 19.97
CA GLU A 16 -7.29 -7.04 20.53
C GLU A 16 -8.57 -7.38 19.75
N PHE A 17 -9.38 -6.37 19.40
CA PHE A 17 -10.58 -6.57 18.60
C PHE A 17 -10.26 -7.24 17.26
N VAL A 18 -9.24 -6.73 16.54
CA VAL A 18 -8.79 -7.31 15.27
C VAL A 18 -8.33 -8.75 15.47
N SER A 19 -7.46 -9.01 16.45
CA SER A 19 -6.97 -10.38 16.72
C SER A 19 -8.12 -11.34 17.03
N ASN A 20 -9.08 -10.93 17.86
CA ASN A 20 -10.25 -11.76 18.19
C ASN A 20 -11.17 -11.98 16.98
N ALA A 21 -11.31 -11.00 16.10
CA ALA A 21 -12.06 -11.14 14.87
C ALA A 21 -11.42 -12.18 13.94
N PHE A 22 -10.10 -12.13 13.73
CA PHE A 22 -9.36 -13.11 12.93
C PHE A 22 -9.46 -14.53 13.50
N LYS A 23 -9.30 -14.70 14.81
CA LYS A 23 -9.49 -15.99 15.49
C LYS A 23 -10.87 -16.60 15.22
N ARG A 24 -11.91 -15.76 15.17
CA ARG A 24 -13.31 -16.20 14.93
C ARG A 24 -13.65 -16.39 13.45
N ILE A 25 -12.95 -15.70 12.53
CA ILE A 25 -13.06 -15.97 11.09
C ILE A 25 -12.49 -17.36 10.78
N GLY A 26 -11.40 -17.73 11.46
CA GLY A 26 -10.74 -19.01 11.23
C GLY A 26 -9.82 -18.94 10.02
N LYS A 27 -9.98 -19.86 9.07
CA LYS A 27 -9.16 -19.88 7.85
C LYS A 27 -9.60 -18.75 6.91
N LEU A 28 -8.63 -17.98 6.46
CA LEU A 28 -8.80 -16.87 5.53
C LEU A 28 -7.63 -16.89 4.55
N GLY A 29 -7.91 -17.06 3.26
CA GLY A 29 -6.91 -16.86 2.22
C GLY A 29 -6.66 -15.38 1.99
N THR A 30 -5.48 -15.04 1.48
CA THR A 30 -5.14 -13.67 1.07
C THR A 30 -4.45 -13.70 -0.29
N ILE A 31 -4.44 -12.57 -0.97
CA ILE A 31 -3.85 -12.45 -2.30
C ILE A 31 -2.50 -11.75 -2.18
N VAL A 32 -1.45 -12.40 -2.64
CA VAL A 32 -0.08 -11.87 -2.61
C VAL A 32 0.44 -11.76 -4.03
N SER A 33 0.65 -10.54 -4.50
CA SER A 33 1.27 -10.26 -5.80
C SER A 33 2.77 -10.11 -5.64
N ILE A 34 3.52 -10.53 -6.66
CA ILE A 34 4.98 -10.46 -6.67
C ILE A 34 5.42 -9.55 -7.80
N TYR A 35 6.14 -8.48 -7.46
CA TYR A 35 6.68 -7.54 -8.42
C TYR A 35 8.17 -7.81 -8.57
N TRP A 36 8.54 -8.37 -9.71
CA TRP A 36 9.91 -8.73 -10.02
C TRP A 36 10.72 -7.50 -10.45
N PRO A 37 12.04 -7.49 -10.17
CA PRO A 37 12.94 -6.55 -10.82
C PRO A 37 12.93 -6.81 -12.33
N GLN A 38 13.44 -5.85 -13.09
CA GLN A 38 13.67 -6.03 -14.52
C GLN A 38 14.63 -7.24 -14.75
N LEU A 39 14.11 -8.34 -15.30
CA LEU A 39 14.89 -9.57 -15.53
C LEU A 39 15.57 -9.60 -16.91
N ARG A 40 15.07 -8.79 -17.87
CA ARG A 40 15.62 -8.68 -19.23
C ARG A 40 15.62 -7.22 -19.67
N ASN A 41 16.53 -6.84 -20.58
CA ASN A 41 16.60 -5.48 -21.13
C ASN A 41 15.31 -5.03 -21.83
N GLU A 42 14.50 -6.00 -22.29
CA GLU A 42 13.24 -5.79 -23.00
C GLU A 42 12.02 -5.70 -22.06
N GLN A 43 12.16 -6.07 -20.78
CA GLN A 43 11.12 -5.88 -19.77
C GLN A 43 11.30 -4.51 -19.12
N PHE A 44 10.26 -3.70 -19.04
CA PHE A 44 10.36 -2.40 -18.37
C PHE A 44 10.42 -2.57 -16.85
N PRO A 45 11.26 -1.80 -16.14
CA PRO A 45 11.37 -1.93 -14.69
C PRO A 45 10.11 -1.40 -14.00
N HIS A 46 9.69 -2.10 -12.96
CA HIS A 46 8.78 -1.52 -11.98
C HIS A 46 9.48 -0.38 -11.23
N LEU A 47 8.93 0.82 -11.37
CA LEU A 47 9.42 2.02 -10.71
C LEU A 47 8.47 2.46 -9.61
N ILE A 48 9.04 2.94 -8.52
CA ILE A 48 8.29 3.44 -7.38
C ILE A 48 8.54 4.94 -7.23
N VAL A 49 7.48 5.71 -7.11
CA VAL A 49 7.56 7.18 -6.97
C VAL A 49 7.07 7.57 -5.59
N ARG A 50 7.84 8.39 -4.88
CA ARG A 50 7.45 8.94 -3.58
C ARG A 50 7.54 10.45 -3.59
N ALA A 51 6.51 11.10 -3.06
CA ALA A 51 6.49 12.52 -2.75
C ALA A 51 6.70 12.71 -1.24
N SER A 52 7.46 13.73 -0.87
CA SER A 52 7.73 14.09 0.52
C SER A 52 7.79 15.60 0.68
N ALA A 53 7.36 16.10 1.83
CA ALA A 53 7.51 17.51 2.15
C ALA A 53 9.01 17.80 2.30
N TYR A 54 9.48 18.86 1.66
CA TYR A 54 10.86 19.28 1.70
C TYR A 54 10.95 20.76 2.11
N ASN A 55 11.80 21.05 3.09
CA ASN A 55 12.07 22.43 3.47
C ASN A 55 13.56 22.74 3.29
N SER A 56 13.90 23.37 2.18
CA SER A 56 15.28 23.75 1.83
C SER A 56 15.97 24.65 2.86
N ASN A 57 15.22 25.34 3.72
CA ASN A 57 15.77 26.17 4.79
C ASN A 57 16.09 25.36 6.07
N LYS A 58 15.56 24.14 6.21
CA LYS A 58 15.73 23.28 7.39
C LYS A 58 16.57 22.05 7.12
N GLU A 59 16.59 21.57 5.88
CA GLU A 59 17.24 20.34 5.49
C GLU A 59 17.85 20.45 4.10
N VAL A 60 18.97 19.75 3.92
CA VAL A 60 19.57 19.49 2.62
C VAL A 60 19.59 17.99 2.43
N ILE A 61 18.97 17.51 1.36
CA ILE A 61 18.95 16.07 1.05
C ILE A 61 20.33 15.70 0.49
N THR A 62 21.24 15.36 1.39
CA THR A 62 22.61 14.94 1.06
C THR A 62 22.76 13.42 1.02
N LYS A 63 21.76 12.69 1.51
CA LYS A 63 21.78 11.23 1.66
C LYS A 63 20.42 10.62 1.32
N ILE A 64 20.48 9.42 0.75
CA ILE A 64 19.31 8.59 0.39
C ILE A 64 18.44 8.27 1.61
N GLU A 65 19.04 8.17 2.80
CA GLU A 65 18.34 7.93 4.06
C GLU A 65 17.21 8.93 4.32
N GLY A 66 17.39 10.20 3.95
CA GLY A 66 16.37 11.24 4.10
C GLY A 66 15.13 11.04 3.21
N LEU A 67 15.23 10.16 2.21
CA LEU A 67 14.17 9.87 1.25
C LEU A 67 13.40 8.57 1.55
N LYS A 68 13.73 7.85 2.63
CA LYS A 68 13.13 6.57 3.00
C LYS A 68 11.77 6.75 3.68
N TYR A 69 11.54 6.22 4.88
CA TYR A 69 10.27 6.33 5.61
C TYR A 69 10.34 7.45 6.66
N PRO A 70 9.21 8.04 7.06
CA PRO A 70 9.21 9.00 8.17
C PRO A 70 9.71 8.31 9.45
N PRO A 71 10.62 8.94 10.21
CA PRO A 71 11.00 8.45 11.53
C PRO A 71 9.78 8.23 12.43
N LEU A 72 9.86 7.22 13.30
CA LEU A 72 8.71 6.74 14.08
C LEU A 72 8.13 7.86 14.97
N GLU A 73 8.96 8.75 15.49
CA GLU A 73 8.56 9.90 16.31
C GLU A 73 7.65 10.91 15.57
N PHE A 74 7.67 10.90 14.24
CA PHE A 74 6.79 11.73 13.40
C PHE A 74 5.54 10.99 12.93
N ASN A 75 5.49 9.67 13.11
CA ASN A 75 4.36 8.83 12.74
C ASN A 75 3.30 8.82 13.86
N LYS A 76 2.58 9.92 14.03
CA LYS A 76 1.63 10.09 15.15
C LYS A 76 0.19 9.68 14.81
N ASN A 77 -0.09 9.47 13.53
CA ASN A 77 -1.44 9.33 13.00
C ASN A 77 -1.62 7.99 12.31
N TYR A 78 -2.88 7.54 12.24
CA TYR A 78 -3.21 6.39 11.40
C TYR A 78 -3.18 6.77 9.93
N GLN A 79 -2.73 5.82 9.11
CA GLN A 79 -2.85 5.84 7.66
C GLN A 79 -3.43 4.49 7.22
N ARG A 80 -3.75 4.33 5.93
CA ARG A 80 -4.39 3.09 5.44
C ARG A 80 -3.64 1.81 5.78
N ALA A 81 -2.30 1.88 5.80
CA ALA A 81 -1.43 0.76 6.12
C ALA A 81 -0.60 0.95 7.41
N SER A 82 -0.44 2.20 7.86
CA SER A 82 0.42 2.56 8.99
C SER A 82 -0.41 2.82 10.25
N THR A 83 0.16 2.49 11.40
CA THR A 83 -0.38 2.88 12.71
C THR A 83 0.64 3.77 13.41
N PRO A 84 0.30 4.51 14.48
CA PRO A 84 1.30 5.32 15.19
C PRO A 84 2.54 4.53 15.66
N ASP A 85 2.37 3.23 15.94
CA ASP A 85 3.46 2.36 16.40
C ASP A 85 4.22 1.68 15.25
N ASP A 86 3.64 1.64 14.05
CA ASP A 86 4.15 0.85 12.92
C ASP A 86 4.08 1.71 11.64
N SER A 87 5.20 2.33 11.25
CA SER A 87 5.30 3.17 10.05
C SER A 87 5.53 2.35 8.78
N MET A 88 5.08 2.87 7.64
CA MET A 88 5.28 2.27 6.33
C MET A 88 5.83 3.31 5.34
N PHE A 89 6.63 2.86 4.38
CA PHE A 89 7.07 3.64 3.24
C PHE A 89 5.95 3.75 2.20
N TYR A 90 5.30 4.91 2.10
CA TYR A 90 4.20 5.14 1.17
C TYR A 90 4.70 5.69 -0.17
N CYS A 91 4.20 5.14 -1.28
CA CYS A 91 4.62 5.48 -2.63
C CYS A 91 3.56 5.07 -3.68
N THR A 92 3.79 5.43 -4.94
CA THR A 92 2.99 4.99 -6.10
C THR A 92 3.79 4.08 -7.01
N LEU A 93 3.10 3.16 -7.68
CA LEU A 93 3.69 2.24 -8.63
C LEU A 93 3.57 2.83 -10.03
N ASN A 94 4.69 2.99 -10.72
CA ASN A 94 4.68 3.16 -12.17
C ASN A 94 4.87 1.80 -12.85
N LYS A 95 3.87 1.47 -13.66
CA LYS A 95 3.75 0.24 -14.45
C LYS A 95 3.50 0.50 -15.95
N GLY A 96 3.63 1.75 -16.38
CA GLY A 96 3.33 2.15 -17.76
C GLY A 96 4.39 1.69 -18.76
N LEU A 97 3.94 1.47 -20.00
CA LEU A 97 4.81 1.24 -21.17
C LEU A 97 5.65 2.48 -21.51
N ASP A 98 5.21 3.67 -21.09
CA ASP A 98 5.88 4.95 -21.33
C ASP A 98 6.46 5.53 -20.04
N PHE A 99 7.66 5.08 -19.68
CA PHE A 99 8.40 5.61 -18.53
C PHE A 99 8.96 7.03 -18.78
N THR A 100 8.92 7.53 -20.03
CA THR A 100 9.36 8.90 -20.32
C THR A 100 8.38 9.92 -19.74
N ASN A 101 7.12 9.52 -19.57
CA ASN A 101 6.10 10.33 -18.94
C ASN A 101 5.74 9.84 -17.53
N LEU A 102 6.51 10.28 -16.53
CA LEU A 102 6.21 10.05 -15.12
C LEU A 102 5.06 10.93 -14.58
N GLN A 103 4.54 11.86 -15.37
CA GLN A 103 3.60 12.88 -14.89
C GLN A 103 2.36 12.29 -14.20
N PRO A 104 1.67 11.26 -14.74
CA PRO A 104 0.49 10.70 -14.08
C PRO A 104 0.80 10.11 -12.70
N GLN A 105 1.95 9.45 -12.55
CA GLN A 105 2.36 8.87 -11.27
C GLN A 105 2.86 9.93 -10.28
N LEU A 106 3.52 10.99 -10.76
CA LEU A 106 3.88 12.14 -9.93
C LEU A 106 2.63 12.86 -9.42
N GLU A 107 1.63 13.08 -10.28
CA GLU A 107 0.35 13.69 -9.91
C GLU A 107 -0.42 12.83 -8.90
N THR A 108 -0.49 11.52 -9.13
CA THR A 108 -1.12 10.58 -8.18
C THR A 108 -0.40 10.61 -6.84
N CYS A 109 0.94 10.51 -6.85
CA CYS A 109 1.75 10.49 -5.64
C CYS A 109 1.58 11.79 -4.85
N PHE A 110 1.57 12.93 -5.54
CA PHE A 110 1.33 14.24 -4.96
C PHE A 110 -0.04 14.30 -4.26
N ARG A 111 -1.12 13.92 -4.96
CA ARG A 111 -2.48 14.01 -4.43
C ARG A 111 -2.77 13.03 -3.29
N GLU A 112 -2.10 11.87 -3.29
CA GLU A 112 -2.21 10.89 -2.20
C GLU A 112 -1.40 11.30 -0.97
N THR A 113 -0.28 12.02 -1.15
CA THR A 113 0.58 12.47 -0.05
C THR A 113 0.06 13.76 0.59
N PHE A 114 -0.51 14.67 -0.21
CA PHE A 114 -0.90 16.01 0.24
C PHE A 114 -2.36 16.28 -0.06
N SER A 115 -3.19 16.25 1.00
CA SER A 115 -4.62 16.55 0.91
C SER A 115 -4.92 18.04 0.71
N ASP A 116 -4.06 18.93 1.22
CA ASP A 116 -4.21 20.39 1.14
C ASP A 116 -2.97 21.05 0.52
N TYR A 117 -2.98 21.16 -0.81
CA TYR A 117 -1.91 21.79 -1.57
C TYR A 117 -1.86 23.32 -1.39
N ILE A 118 -2.98 23.95 -1.02
CA ILE A 118 -3.02 25.39 -0.73
C ILE A 118 -2.19 25.69 0.51
N LYS A 119 -2.34 24.88 1.58
CA LYS A 119 -1.49 24.99 2.78
C LYS A 119 -0.01 24.78 2.49
N LEU A 120 0.35 23.89 1.56
CA LEU A 120 1.75 23.69 1.16
C LEU A 120 2.34 24.96 0.53
N ILE A 121 1.62 25.52 -0.46
CA ILE A 121 2.02 26.75 -1.16
C ILE A 121 2.12 27.91 -0.17
N ALA A 122 1.12 28.08 0.70
CA ALA A 122 1.08 29.15 1.70
C ALA A 122 2.25 29.07 2.71
N LYS A 123 2.74 27.86 3.02
CA LYS A 123 3.88 27.65 3.92
C LYS A 123 5.24 27.70 3.20
N ASN A 124 5.25 27.97 1.89
CA ASN A 124 6.45 27.91 1.05
C ASN A 124 7.22 26.58 1.20
N ASN A 125 6.49 25.48 1.41
CA ASN A 125 7.10 24.17 1.49
C ASN A 125 7.33 23.66 0.08
N SER A 126 8.55 23.18 -0.18
CA SER A 126 8.87 22.48 -1.41
C SER A 126 8.44 21.02 -1.32
N ILE A 127 8.41 20.34 -2.46
CA ILE A 127 8.09 18.91 -2.54
C ILE A 127 9.30 18.23 -3.15
N CYS A 128 9.78 17.18 -2.50
CA CYS A 128 10.79 16.30 -3.07
C CYS A 128 10.09 15.06 -3.63
N PHE A 129 10.30 14.80 -4.93
CA PHE A 129 9.97 13.53 -5.53
C PHE A 129 11.23 12.66 -5.61
N SER A 130 11.08 11.39 -5.22
CA SER A 130 12.13 10.38 -5.35
C SER A 130 11.60 9.23 -6.20
N LEU A 131 12.49 8.69 -7.04
CA LEU A 131 12.23 7.56 -7.91
C LEU A 131 13.08 6.38 -7.43
N TRP A 132 12.47 5.20 -7.36
CA TRP A 132 13.12 4.02 -6.82
C TRP A 132 12.93 2.84 -7.77
N LYS A 133 13.99 2.05 -7.94
CA LYS A 133 13.95 0.82 -8.73
C LYS A 133 13.87 -0.40 -7.82
N ILE A 134 12.95 -1.33 -8.13
CA ILE A 134 12.92 -2.66 -7.51
C ILE A 134 14.17 -3.44 -7.91
N LYS A 135 14.98 -3.87 -6.93
CA LYS A 135 16.18 -4.71 -7.17
C LYS A 135 15.94 -6.19 -6.96
N GLN A 136 15.07 -6.52 -6.03
CA GLN A 136 14.71 -7.88 -5.66
C GLN A 136 13.20 -8.03 -5.70
N PRO A 137 12.68 -9.24 -5.94
CA PRO A 137 11.24 -9.45 -6.02
C PRO A 137 10.59 -9.04 -4.71
N ILE A 138 9.57 -8.18 -4.78
CA ILE A 138 8.81 -7.78 -3.59
C ILE A 138 7.46 -8.48 -3.57
N ARG A 139 7.05 -8.94 -2.39
CA ARG A 139 5.81 -9.68 -2.14
C ARG A 139 4.83 -8.78 -1.42
N LEU A 140 3.73 -8.44 -2.08
CA LEU A 140 2.79 -7.45 -1.57
C LEU A 140 1.41 -8.06 -1.36
N LEU A 141 0.86 -7.85 -0.16
CA LEU A 141 -0.56 -8.08 0.09
C LEU A 141 -1.37 -7.21 -0.86
N THR A 142 -2.35 -7.81 -1.52
CA THR A 142 -3.09 -7.18 -2.60
C THR A 142 -4.49 -6.81 -2.11
N VAL A 143 -4.77 -5.52 -2.02
CA VAL A 143 -6.05 -5.00 -1.51
C VAL A 143 -6.86 -4.38 -2.64
N PHE A 144 -7.72 -5.20 -3.23
CA PHE A 144 -8.54 -4.85 -4.40
C PHE A 144 -9.94 -5.47 -4.28
N LYS A 145 -10.92 -4.89 -4.97
CA LYS A 145 -12.23 -5.52 -5.08
C LYS A 145 -12.15 -6.74 -5.98
N VAL A 146 -13.02 -7.71 -5.77
CA VAL A 146 -13.06 -8.93 -6.59
C VAL A 146 -13.19 -8.60 -8.08
N ASN A 147 -14.00 -7.60 -8.40
CA ASN A 147 -14.21 -7.14 -9.77
C ASN A 147 -12.96 -6.51 -10.40
N ASP A 148 -12.02 -6.01 -9.61
CA ASP A 148 -10.78 -5.44 -10.13
C ASP A 148 -9.82 -6.53 -10.64
N PHE A 149 -9.88 -7.76 -10.11
CA PHE A 149 -9.01 -8.87 -10.55
C PHE A 149 -9.29 -9.33 -11.98
N ASN A 150 -10.50 -9.09 -12.49
CA ASN A 150 -10.90 -9.48 -13.84
C ASN A 150 -10.57 -8.41 -14.89
N LYS A 151 -9.93 -7.29 -14.50
CA LYS A 151 -9.56 -6.24 -15.45
C LYS A 151 -8.46 -6.72 -16.37
N ASP A 152 -8.70 -6.57 -17.67
CA ASP A 152 -7.72 -6.84 -18.70
C ASP A 152 -6.94 -5.59 -19.06
N LEU A 153 -6.13 -5.14 -18.10
CA LEU A 153 -5.18 -4.03 -18.26
C LEU A 153 -3.82 -4.52 -17.80
N ASP A 154 -2.76 -4.21 -18.54
CA ASP A 154 -1.38 -4.63 -18.21
C ASP A 154 -0.98 -4.22 -16.80
N ALA A 155 -1.42 -3.04 -16.34
CA ALA A 155 -1.19 -2.59 -14.98
C ALA A 155 -1.64 -3.64 -13.94
N TYR A 156 -2.76 -4.34 -14.19
CA TYR A 156 -3.33 -5.32 -13.26
C TYR A 156 -2.75 -6.72 -13.39
N LYS A 157 -1.82 -6.98 -14.33
CA LYS A 157 -1.33 -8.33 -14.63
C LYS A 157 -0.91 -9.12 -13.38
N GLU A 158 0.01 -8.59 -12.58
CA GLU A 158 0.54 -9.23 -11.37
C GLU A 158 -0.54 -9.50 -10.31
N ILE A 159 -1.53 -8.61 -10.23
CA ILE A 159 -2.64 -8.71 -9.28
C ILE A 159 -3.63 -9.79 -9.73
N ARG A 160 -3.96 -9.81 -11.02
CA ARG A 160 -4.81 -10.84 -11.65
C ARG A 160 -4.17 -12.22 -11.57
N ASP A 161 -2.89 -12.32 -11.95
CA ASP A 161 -2.14 -13.57 -11.91
C ASP A 161 -2.06 -14.13 -10.48
N ALA A 162 -1.84 -13.26 -9.48
CA ALA A 162 -1.86 -13.64 -8.07
C ALA A 162 -3.22 -14.18 -7.62
N TYR A 163 -4.31 -13.50 -7.99
CA TYR A 163 -5.66 -13.94 -7.66
C TYR A 163 -6.01 -15.28 -8.33
N GLN A 164 -5.70 -15.44 -9.62
CA GLN A 164 -5.94 -16.69 -10.35
C GLN A 164 -5.15 -17.85 -9.75
N LYS A 165 -3.86 -17.63 -9.44
CA LYS A 165 -3.02 -18.63 -8.79
C LYS A 165 -3.53 -19.00 -7.39
N GLY A 166 -3.92 -18.01 -6.59
CA GLY A 166 -4.47 -18.24 -5.25
C GLY A 166 -5.81 -18.98 -5.26
N ASN A 167 -6.58 -18.88 -6.35
CA ASN A 167 -7.82 -19.61 -6.52
C ASN A 167 -7.65 -21.00 -7.15
N TYR A 168 -6.48 -21.30 -7.72
CA TYR A 168 -6.19 -22.59 -8.32
C TYR A 168 -6.17 -23.67 -7.22
N ASN A 169 -7.21 -24.52 -7.18
CA ASN A 169 -7.46 -25.57 -6.19
C ASN A 169 -7.92 -25.11 -4.79
N THR A 170 -8.33 -23.85 -4.63
CA THR A 170 -8.94 -23.39 -3.37
C THR A 170 -10.42 -23.76 -3.35
N ASP A 171 -10.88 -24.38 -2.25
CA ASP A 171 -12.28 -24.76 -2.09
C ASP A 171 -13.22 -23.54 -2.13
N ASP A 172 -14.45 -23.76 -2.55
CA ASP A 172 -15.43 -22.70 -2.81
C ASP A 172 -15.76 -21.88 -1.56
N THR A 173 -15.71 -22.50 -0.37
CA THR A 173 -16.01 -21.83 0.89
C THR A 173 -14.89 -20.86 1.25
N LEU A 174 -13.64 -21.34 1.22
CA LEU A 174 -12.47 -20.49 1.50
C LEU A 174 -12.37 -19.36 0.48
N ARG A 175 -12.59 -19.65 -0.80
CA ARG A 175 -12.60 -18.64 -1.86
C ARG A 175 -13.66 -17.56 -1.63
N SER A 176 -14.88 -17.95 -1.25
CA SER A 176 -15.97 -17.01 -0.95
C SER A 176 -15.62 -16.10 0.23
N ILE A 177 -15.08 -16.65 1.32
CA ILE A 177 -14.67 -15.88 2.51
C ILE A 177 -13.51 -14.92 2.17
N THR A 178 -12.52 -15.38 1.41
CA THR A 178 -11.40 -14.54 0.94
C THR A 178 -11.89 -13.38 0.08
N ASN A 179 -12.84 -13.63 -0.82
CA ASN A 179 -13.43 -12.60 -1.66
C ASN A 179 -14.19 -11.55 -0.85
N GLU A 180 -15.04 -11.98 0.08
CA GLU A 180 -15.78 -11.07 0.97
C GLU A 180 -14.83 -10.20 1.80
N PHE A 181 -13.73 -10.79 2.27
CA PHE A 181 -12.71 -10.07 3.02
C PHE A 181 -11.88 -9.12 2.15
N SER A 182 -11.55 -9.51 0.91
CA SER A 182 -10.85 -8.64 -0.04
C SER A 182 -11.68 -7.39 -0.33
N ASP A 183 -12.98 -7.55 -0.56
CA ASP A 183 -13.91 -6.42 -0.77
C ASP A 183 -14.01 -5.54 0.48
N LEU A 184 -14.09 -6.14 1.68
CA LEU A 184 -14.04 -5.38 2.94
C LEU A 184 -12.78 -4.52 3.03
N LEU A 185 -11.60 -5.11 2.78
CA LEU A 185 -10.34 -4.38 2.86
C LEU A 185 -10.29 -3.25 1.82
N ALA A 186 -10.70 -3.54 0.57
CA ALA A 186 -10.73 -2.55 -0.49
C ALA A 186 -11.65 -1.37 -0.13
N ASP A 187 -12.80 -1.63 0.49
CA ASP A 187 -13.69 -0.57 0.98
C ASP A 187 -13.01 0.29 2.05
N LYS A 188 -12.33 -0.32 3.04
CA LYS A 188 -11.61 0.42 4.09
C LYS A 188 -10.40 1.20 3.54
N PHE A 189 -9.75 0.72 2.49
CA PHE A 189 -8.67 1.45 1.80
C PHE A 189 -9.21 2.55 0.89
N SER A 190 -10.45 2.45 0.42
CA SER A 190 -11.07 3.44 -0.46
C SER A 190 -11.52 4.72 0.23
N ILE A 191 -11.49 4.77 1.58
CA ILE A 191 -11.77 5.99 2.36
C ILE A 191 -10.86 7.10 1.82
N PRO A 192 -11.40 8.23 1.33
CA PRO A 192 -10.62 9.30 0.70
C PRO A 192 -9.55 9.85 1.64
N VAL A 193 -8.42 10.32 1.09
CA VAL A 193 -7.40 11.04 1.87
C VAL A 193 -8.01 12.35 2.39
N ASP A 194 -8.13 12.48 3.72
CA ASP A 194 -8.61 13.65 4.44
C ASP A 194 -7.81 13.88 5.74
N GLU A 195 -8.18 14.91 6.52
CA GLU A 195 -7.50 15.24 7.77
C GLU A 195 -7.90 14.32 8.95
N ASN A 196 -8.99 13.54 8.82
CA ASN A 196 -9.51 12.73 9.91
C ASN A 196 -8.88 11.34 9.94
N THR A 197 -7.65 11.29 10.44
CA THR A 197 -6.84 10.07 10.41
C THR A 197 -7.45 8.88 11.15
N ILE A 198 -8.41 9.09 12.06
CA ILE A 198 -9.10 8.01 12.79
C ILE A 198 -9.84 7.06 11.84
N ASP A 199 -10.29 7.53 10.68
CA ASP A 199 -11.05 6.73 9.73
C ASP A 199 -10.19 5.59 9.16
N TYR A 200 -8.87 5.77 9.11
CA TYR A 200 -7.90 4.75 8.69
C TYR A 200 -7.51 3.76 9.80
N LYS A 201 -7.94 3.98 11.04
CA LYS A 201 -7.57 3.11 12.17
C LYS A 201 -7.92 1.64 11.91
N SER A 202 -9.07 1.38 11.28
CA SER A 202 -9.46 0.01 10.94
C SER A 202 -8.54 -0.64 9.91
N SER A 203 -8.22 0.05 8.81
CA SER A 203 -7.36 -0.49 7.75
C SER A 203 -5.92 -0.66 8.23
N GLY A 204 -5.39 0.34 8.95
CA GLY A 204 -4.06 0.27 9.55
C GLY A 204 -3.92 -0.91 10.50
N LEU A 205 -4.86 -1.10 11.45
CA LEU A 205 -4.78 -2.19 12.42
C LEU A 205 -5.00 -3.58 11.80
N ILE A 206 -5.94 -3.72 10.85
CA ILE A 206 -6.14 -4.99 10.15
C ILE A 206 -4.88 -5.36 9.36
N ASN A 207 -4.31 -4.41 8.61
CA ASN A 207 -3.13 -4.67 7.82
C ASN A 207 -1.92 -5.06 8.69
N GLN A 208 -1.64 -4.29 9.74
CA GLN A 208 -0.52 -4.60 10.64
C GLN A 208 -0.69 -5.98 11.28
N HIS A 209 -1.92 -6.39 11.58
CA HIS A 209 -2.20 -7.74 12.05
C HIS A 209 -1.90 -8.81 10.98
N MET A 210 -2.30 -8.58 9.73
CA MET A 210 -2.02 -9.49 8.61
C MET A 210 -0.51 -9.65 8.39
N ILE A 211 0.24 -8.54 8.28
CA ILE A 211 1.70 -8.57 8.10
C ILE A 211 2.36 -9.33 9.25
N LYS A 212 1.99 -9.03 10.50
CA LYS A 212 2.55 -9.73 11.68
C LYS A 212 2.26 -11.23 11.62
N THR A 213 1.05 -11.63 11.22
CA THR A 213 0.66 -13.04 11.05
C THR A 213 1.53 -13.74 10.01
N TYR A 214 1.76 -13.09 8.86
CA TYR A 214 2.66 -13.60 7.82
C TYR A 214 4.10 -13.82 8.32
N ASN A 215 4.64 -12.83 9.02
CA ASN A 215 5.96 -12.92 9.62
C ASN A 215 6.06 -14.05 10.65
N TYR A 216 5.02 -14.27 11.47
CA TYR A 216 4.95 -15.41 12.40
C TYR A 216 4.90 -16.77 11.69
N MET A 217 4.35 -16.83 10.47
CA MET A 217 4.31 -18.04 9.65
C MET A 217 5.60 -18.24 8.84
N HIS A 218 6.62 -17.39 9.02
CA HIS A 218 7.85 -17.37 8.23
C HIS A 218 7.61 -17.17 6.72
N GLU A 219 6.50 -16.50 6.37
CA GLU A 219 6.22 -16.07 5.00
C GLU A 219 6.53 -14.58 4.86
N GLU A 220 7.51 -14.25 4.03
CA GLU A 220 7.93 -12.87 3.83
C GLU A 220 6.89 -12.09 3.03
N ILE A 221 6.48 -10.95 3.58
CA ILE A 221 5.64 -9.93 2.95
C ILE A 221 6.35 -8.59 3.13
N ASP A 222 6.60 -7.91 2.02
CA ASP A 222 7.30 -6.62 2.00
C ASP A 222 6.36 -5.44 2.22
N GLY A 223 5.05 -5.64 2.07
CA GLY A 223 4.10 -4.55 2.15
C GLY A 223 2.75 -4.86 1.53
N ILE A 224 2.11 -3.81 1.01
CA ILE A 224 0.78 -3.85 0.40
C ILE A 224 0.78 -3.07 -0.90
N VAL A 225 0.01 -3.53 -1.86
CA VAL A 225 -0.42 -2.77 -3.03
C VAL A 225 -1.93 -2.60 -3.04
N PHE A 226 -2.39 -1.40 -3.38
CA PHE A 226 -3.81 -1.06 -3.40
C PHE A 226 -4.10 0.05 -4.42
N LYS A 227 -5.36 0.18 -4.78
CA LYS A 227 -5.81 1.18 -5.74
C LYS A 227 -5.73 2.59 -5.17
N SER A 228 -5.31 3.55 -5.99
CA SER A 228 -5.40 4.97 -5.65
C SER A 228 -6.86 5.43 -5.50
N THR A 229 -7.09 6.31 -4.52
CA THR A 229 -8.37 7.00 -4.28
C THR A 229 -8.43 8.38 -4.94
N LYS A 230 -7.28 8.92 -5.35
CA LYS A 230 -7.14 10.26 -5.94
C LYS A 230 -6.80 10.26 -7.43
N SER A 231 -6.59 9.08 -8.03
CA SER A 231 -6.29 8.92 -9.45
C SER A 231 -7.47 8.34 -10.24
N PRO A 232 -7.88 8.97 -11.35
CA PRO A 232 -8.82 8.40 -12.30
C PRO A 232 -8.21 7.30 -13.19
N SER A 233 -6.88 7.24 -13.31
CA SER A 233 -6.14 6.42 -14.30
C SER A 233 -5.80 4.99 -13.85
N SER A 234 -6.48 4.46 -12.83
CA SER A 234 -6.18 3.12 -12.26
C SER A 234 -4.75 2.96 -11.72
N ASP A 235 -4.14 4.05 -11.26
CA ASP A 235 -2.84 3.99 -10.59
C ASP A 235 -2.92 3.26 -9.24
N PHE A 236 -1.79 2.70 -8.83
CA PHE A 236 -1.67 1.97 -7.57
C PHE A 236 -0.75 2.69 -6.59
N ASN A 237 -1.14 2.64 -5.33
CA ASN A 237 -0.30 2.97 -4.22
C ASN A 237 0.35 1.69 -3.69
N LEU A 238 1.54 1.84 -3.12
CA LEU A 238 2.17 0.80 -2.32
C LEU A 238 2.55 1.38 -0.96
N THR A 239 2.57 0.48 0.01
CA THR A 239 3.15 0.75 1.33
C THR A 239 4.10 -0.37 1.66
N ILE A 240 5.36 -0.06 1.86
CA ILE A 240 6.44 -1.03 2.05
C ILE A 240 6.96 -0.96 3.49
N LEU A 241 7.30 -2.10 4.07
CA LEU A 241 7.91 -2.17 5.39
C LEU A 241 9.27 -1.45 5.39
N PRO A 242 9.61 -0.72 6.47
CA PRO A 242 10.90 -0.03 6.60
C PRO A 242 12.13 -0.90 6.25
N ASP A 243 12.17 -2.14 6.76
CA ASP A 243 13.30 -3.05 6.54
C ASP A 243 13.40 -3.52 5.08
N SER A 244 12.26 -3.83 4.45
CA SER A 244 12.18 -4.16 3.02
C SER A 244 12.58 -2.98 2.13
N CYS A 245 12.24 -1.75 2.53
CA CYS A 245 12.61 -0.54 1.80
C CYS A 245 14.13 -0.33 1.74
N ILE A 246 14.85 -0.68 2.82
CA ILE A 246 16.31 -0.52 2.88
C ILE A 246 17.02 -1.56 2.01
N GLN A 247 16.50 -2.79 1.97
CA GLN A 247 17.17 -3.92 1.31
C GLN A 247 16.88 -3.97 -0.20
N ASN A 248 15.68 -3.59 -0.63
CA ASN A 248 15.17 -3.94 -1.96
C ASN A 248 15.26 -2.83 -3.02
N TYR A 249 15.79 -1.65 -2.68
CA TYR A 249 15.73 -0.49 -3.58
C TYR A 249 17.06 0.28 -3.74
N ASN A 250 17.20 0.99 -4.86
CA ASN A 250 18.14 2.11 -5.07
C ASN A 250 17.31 3.37 -5.32
N VAL A 251 17.78 4.52 -4.82
CA VAL A 251 17.38 5.85 -5.28
C VAL A 251 18.21 6.23 -6.49
#